data_AF-A0A2T4S117-F1
#
_entry.id   AF-A0A2T4S117-F1
#
_cell.length_a   1.000
_cell.length_b   1.000
_cell.length_c   1.000
_cell.angle_alpha   90.00
_cell.angle_beta   90.00
_cell.angle_gamma   90.00
#
_symmetry.space_group_name_H-M   'P 1'
#
loop_
_entity.id
_entity.type
_entity.pdbx_description
1 polymer ?
#
loop_
_entity_poly.entity_id
_entity_poly.type
_entity_poly.pdbx_seq_one_letter_code
_entity_poly.pdbx_strand_id
1 'polypeptide(L)'
;VVYQANTIAASMAQQTGGEYTTLYVPDNVSESTYELLLQEPSVRNTLEIIKQSNITVHGIGDALKMANRRHSSKQVIEKLQHHNAVGEAFGYYFDSEGHIVHKVKTIGLQMEDLVSKQYIFAVAGGASKGDAIRAYLSIAPK
;
A
#
# COMPACT_ATOMS: atom_id res chain seq x y z
N VAL A 1 11.57 -6.49 -12.14
CA VAL A 1 11.52 -5.45 -11.08
C VAL A 1 10.91 -6.09 -9.83
N VAL A 2 11.68 -6.32 -8.76
CA VAL A 2 11.35 -7.21 -7.62
C VAL A 2 10.46 -6.52 -6.54
N TYR A 3 9.63 -5.55 -6.94
CA TYR A 3 8.96 -4.68 -5.96
C TYR A 3 7.44 -4.83 -5.91
N GLN A 4 6.87 -5.78 -6.65
CA GLN A 4 5.43 -6.09 -6.57
C GLN A 4 5.16 -7.02 -5.39
N ALA A 5 4.02 -6.83 -4.72
CA ALA A 5 3.64 -7.59 -3.53
C ALA A 5 3.65 -9.11 -3.78
N ASN A 6 3.16 -9.57 -4.94
CA ASN A 6 3.17 -10.98 -5.32
C ASN A 6 4.59 -11.57 -5.39
N THR A 7 5.55 -10.83 -5.95
CA THR A 7 6.96 -11.28 -6.02
C THR A 7 7.59 -11.35 -4.64
N ILE A 8 7.29 -10.39 -3.77
CA ILE A 8 7.79 -10.36 -2.38
C ILE A 8 7.21 -11.55 -1.61
N ALA A 9 5.89 -11.76 -1.68
CA ALA A 9 5.21 -12.87 -1.01
C ALA A 9 5.76 -14.23 -1.47
N ALA A 10 5.92 -14.44 -2.78
CA ALA A 10 6.53 -15.65 -3.33
C ALA A 10 7.96 -15.87 -2.83
N SER A 11 8.79 -14.81 -2.81
CA SER A 11 10.16 -14.89 -2.31
C SER A 11 10.23 -15.18 -0.83
N MET A 12 9.33 -14.61 -0.02
CA MET A 12 9.26 -14.90 1.42
C MET A 12 8.87 -16.36 1.65
N ALA A 13 7.83 -16.84 0.98
CA ALA A 13 7.38 -18.23 1.06
C ALA A 13 8.50 -19.22 0.68
N GLN A 14 9.22 -18.96 -0.42
CA GLN A 14 10.35 -19.79 -0.83
C GLN A 14 11.45 -19.85 0.25
N GLN A 15 11.78 -18.73 0.88
CA GLN A 15 12.86 -18.65 1.87
C GLN A 15 12.47 -19.21 3.24
N THR A 16 11.17 -19.24 3.57
CA THR A 16 10.67 -19.77 4.84
C THR A 16 10.09 -21.18 4.73
N GLY A 17 10.05 -21.77 3.52
CA GLY A 17 9.37 -23.04 3.26
C GLY A 17 7.84 -22.95 3.41
N GLY A 18 7.27 -21.74 3.29
CA GLY A 18 5.85 -21.49 3.40
C GLY A 18 5.13 -21.54 2.04
N GLU A 19 3.85 -21.20 2.06
CA GLU A 19 3.01 -21.06 0.87
C GLU A 19 2.70 -19.58 0.60
N TYR A 20 2.34 -19.26 -0.65
CA TYR A 20 1.90 -17.92 -1.03
C TYR A 20 0.65 -18.01 -1.91
N THR A 21 -0.18 -16.97 -1.84
CA THR A 21 -1.31 -16.76 -2.74
C THR A 21 -1.08 -15.48 -3.54
N THR A 22 -1.35 -15.55 -4.84
CA THR A 22 -1.16 -14.41 -5.75
C THR A 22 -2.46 -13.64 -5.91
N LEU A 23 -2.41 -12.32 -5.76
CA LEU A 23 -3.51 -11.44 -6.14
C LEU A 23 -3.38 -11.08 -7.63
N TYR A 24 -4.22 -11.69 -8.47
CA TYR A 24 -4.19 -11.53 -9.93
C TYR A 24 -4.91 -10.25 -10.39
N VAL A 25 -4.38 -9.09 -10.00
CA VAL A 25 -4.90 -7.79 -10.43
C VAL A 25 -3.75 -6.88 -10.89
N PRO A 26 -3.97 -6.01 -11.89
CA PRO A 26 -3.03 -4.96 -12.21
C PRO A 26 -2.92 -3.94 -11.07
N ASP A 27 -1.74 -3.31 -10.92
CA ASP A 27 -1.51 -2.28 -9.89
C ASP A 27 -2.39 -1.04 -10.09
N ASN A 28 -2.70 -0.71 -11.35
CA ASN A 28 -3.54 0.43 -11.74
C ASN A 28 -4.66 -0.05 -12.66
N VAL A 29 -5.91 0.22 -12.30
CA VAL A 29 -7.10 -0.11 -13.11
C VAL A 29 -8.06 1.08 -13.16
N SER A 30 -8.91 1.14 -14.19
CA SER A 30 -10.03 2.09 -14.20
C SER A 30 -11.04 1.74 -13.11
N GLU A 31 -11.90 2.68 -12.77
CA GLU A 31 -12.98 2.45 -11.79
C GLU A 31 -13.95 1.34 -12.23
N SER A 32 -14.31 1.30 -13.51
CA SER A 32 -15.16 0.23 -14.05
C SER A 32 -14.50 -1.15 -13.96
N THR A 33 -13.20 -1.25 -14.27
CA THR A 33 -12.46 -2.51 -14.15
C THR A 33 -12.26 -2.92 -12.69
N TYR A 34 -12.07 -1.95 -11.79
CA TYR A 34 -11.98 -2.19 -10.35
C TYR A 34 -13.22 -2.92 -9.82
N GLU A 35 -14.42 -2.43 -10.14
CA GLU A 35 -15.67 -3.03 -9.67
C GLU A 35 -15.87 -4.45 -10.21
N LEU A 36 -15.52 -4.69 -11.48
CA LEU A 36 -15.60 -6.01 -12.10
C LEU A 36 -14.63 -7.00 -11.45
N LEU A 37 -13.38 -6.60 -11.22
CA LEU A 37 -12.38 -7.46 -10.56
C LEU A 37 -12.78 -7.84 -9.13
N LEU A 38 -13.48 -6.97 -8.41
CA LEU A 38 -14.00 -7.29 -7.08
C LEU A 38 -15.12 -8.34 -7.09
N GLN A 39 -15.77 -8.59 -8.23
CA GLN A 39 -16.76 -9.66 -8.36
C GLN A 39 -16.13 -11.01 -8.70
N GLU A 40 -14.90 -11.04 -9.21
CA GLU A 40 -14.21 -12.27 -9.58
C GLU A 40 -13.91 -13.13 -8.35
N PRO A 41 -14.36 -14.40 -8.29
CA PRO A 41 -14.17 -15.27 -7.13
C PRO A 41 -12.70 -15.43 -6.72
N SER A 42 -11.78 -15.53 -7.68
CA SER A 42 -10.35 -15.68 -7.42
C SER A 42 -9.75 -14.46 -6.69
N VAL A 43 -10.17 -13.26 -7.08
CA VAL A 43 -9.77 -12.00 -6.43
C VAL A 43 -10.37 -11.93 -5.04
N ARG A 44 -11.67 -12.17 -4.90
CA ARG A 44 -12.37 -12.15 -3.60
C ARG A 44 -11.76 -13.12 -2.59
N ASN A 45 -11.48 -14.35 -3.00
CA ASN A 45 -10.86 -15.35 -2.12
C ASN A 45 -9.49 -14.88 -1.61
N THR A 46 -8.68 -14.27 -2.49
CA THR A 46 -7.37 -13.73 -2.09
C THR A 46 -7.51 -12.53 -1.15
N LEU A 47 -8.50 -11.66 -1.38
CA LEU A 47 -8.79 -10.53 -0.50
C LEU A 47 -9.25 -10.99 0.90
N GLU A 48 -10.04 -12.05 1.00
CA GLU A 48 -10.43 -12.62 2.29
C GLU A 48 -9.21 -13.19 3.04
N ILE A 49 -8.28 -13.85 2.36
CA ILE A 49 -7.00 -14.30 2.97
C ILE A 49 -6.20 -13.09 3.48
N ILE A 50 -6.08 -12.03 2.67
CA ILE A 50 -5.41 -10.78 3.08
C ILE A 50 -6.09 -10.21 4.33
N LYS A 51 -7.42 -10.19 4.38
CA LYS A 51 -8.20 -9.67 5.52
C LYS A 51 -8.05 -10.51 6.78
N GLN A 52 -7.99 -11.83 6.66
CA GLN A 52 -7.82 -12.77 7.78
C GLN A 52 -6.38 -12.89 8.28
N SER A 53 -5.39 -12.38 7.53
CA SER A 53 -3.99 -12.45 7.95
C SER A 53 -3.74 -11.80 9.32
N ASN A 54 -2.91 -12.43 10.15
CA ASN A 54 -2.56 -11.93 11.49
C ASN A 54 -1.41 -10.92 11.46
N ILE A 55 -0.53 -11.02 10.46
CA ILE A 55 0.71 -10.23 10.35
C ILE A 55 0.65 -9.42 9.06
N THR A 56 0.94 -8.13 9.15
CA THR A 56 1.18 -7.25 8.00
C THR A 56 2.62 -6.74 8.03
N VAL A 57 3.32 -6.83 6.90
CA VAL A 57 4.62 -6.19 6.69
C VAL A 57 4.48 -5.21 5.54
N HIS A 58 4.88 -3.97 5.74
CA HIS A 58 4.77 -2.95 4.71
C HIS A 58 5.93 -1.95 4.76
N GLY A 59 6.10 -1.20 3.66
CA GLY A 59 7.03 -0.10 3.58
C GLY A 59 6.37 1.25 3.81
N ILE A 60 7.20 2.27 4.02
CA ILE A 60 6.81 3.69 3.99
C ILE A 60 7.58 4.37 2.85
N GLY A 61 6.86 5.02 1.97
CA GLY A 61 7.37 5.69 0.78
C GLY A 61 7.41 7.21 0.93
N ASP A 62 8.27 7.85 0.15
CA ASP A 62 8.19 9.29 -0.13
C ASP A 62 7.04 9.54 -1.11
N ALA A 63 6.16 10.49 -0.80
CA ALA A 63 4.94 10.72 -1.55
C ALA A 63 5.18 10.96 -3.05
N LEU A 64 6.06 11.90 -3.41
CA LEU A 64 6.28 12.26 -4.81
C LEU A 64 7.04 11.16 -5.56
N LYS A 65 8.00 10.49 -4.92
CA LYS A 65 8.69 9.34 -5.54
C LYS A 65 7.71 8.20 -5.82
N MET A 66 6.79 7.91 -4.90
CA MET A 66 5.77 6.87 -5.09
C MET A 66 4.76 7.24 -6.17
N ALA A 67 4.28 8.49 -6.21
CA ALA A 67 3.35 8.94 -7.24
C ALA A 67 3.95 8.83 -8.65
N ASN A 68 5.20 9.27 -8.82
CA ASN A 68 5.94 9.16 -10.09
C ASN A 68 6.16 7.69 -10.49
N ARG A 69 6.59 6.85 -9.54
CA ARG A 69 6.81 5.41 -9.78
C ARG A 69 5.54 4.69 -10.22
N ARG A 70 4.36 5.14 -9.76
CA ARG A 70 3.05 4.59 -10.15
C ARG A 70 2.48 5.21 -11.42
N HIS A 71 3.21 6.09 -12.09
CA HIS A 71 2.74 6.84 -13.26
C HIS A 71 1.44 7.60 -12.98
N SER A 72 1.36 8.23 -11.80
CA SER A 72 0.20 9.03 -11.40
C SER A 72 -0.01 10.20 -12.36
N SER A 73 -1.27 10.61 -12.54
CA SER A 73 -1.59 11.73 -13.42
C SER A 73 -0.96 13.03 -12.92
N LYS A 74 -0.74 13.99 -13.83
CA LYS A 74 -0.23 15.33 -13.50
C LYS A 74 -1.07 16.02 -12.43
N GLN A 75 -2.39 15.87 -12.51
CA GLN A 75 -3.35 16.41 -11.52
C GLN A 75 -3.12 15.83 -10.12
N VAL A 76 -2.83 14.53 -10.00
CA VAL A 76 -2.51 13.90 -8.71
C VAL A 76 -1.17 14.43 -8.19
N ILE A 77 -0.15 14.52 -9.04
CA ILE A 77 1.17 15.05 -8.64
C ILE A 77 1.05 16.50 -8.14
N GLU A 78 0.35 17.37 -8.89
CA GLU A 78 0.11 18.76 -8.50
C GLU A 78 -0.67 18.85 -7.19
N LYS A 79 -1.69 17.99 -6.98
CA LYS A 79 -2.42 17.91 -5.72
C LYS A 79 -1.50 17.55 -4.54
N LEU A 80 -0.64 16.55 -4.70
CA LEU A 80 0.30 16.11 -3.67
C LEU A 80 1.31 17.21 -3.31
N GLN A 81 1.81 17.93 -4.31
CA GLN A 81 2.70 19.08 -4.09
C GLN A 81 2.00 20.22 -3.38
N HIS A 82 0.79 20.60 -3.82
CA HIS A 82 0.02 21.69 -3.23
C HIS A 82 -0.29 21.46 -1.74
N HIS A 83 -0.54 20.22 -1.34
CA HIS A 83 -0.85 19.87 0.04
C HIS A 83 0.38 19.36 0.82
N ASN A 84 1.60 19.56 0.29
CA ASN A 84 2.86 19.15 0.93
C ASN A 84 2.84 17.69 1.41
N ALA A 85 2.34 16.77 0.59
CA ALA A 85 2.37 15.36 0.92
C ALA A 85 3.83 14.89 1.09
N VAL A 86 4.14 14.28 2.23
CA VAL A 86 5.50 13.84 2.56
C VAL A 86 5.65 12.32 2.46
N GLY A 87 4.58 11.57 2.72
CA GLY A 87 4.63 10.12 2.82
C GLY A 87 3.53 9.39 2.07
N GLU A 88 3.78 8.12 1.82
CA GLU A 88 2.81 7.17 1.27
C GLU A 88 2.91 5.81 1.95
N ALA A 89 1.75 5.21 2.27
CA ALA A 89 1.61 3.83 2.68
C ALA A 89 0.24 3.30 2.24
N PHE A 90 0.16 2.06 1.73
CA PHE A 90 -1.09 1.41 1.32
C PHE A 90 -1.93 2.19 0.29
N GLY A 91 -1.33 3.06 -0.53
CA GLY A 91 -2.04 3.94 -1.46
C GLY A 91 -2.58 5.23 -0.83
N TYR A 92 -2.34 5.46 0.46
CA TYR A 92 -2.68 6.68 1.17
C TYR A 92 -1.48 7.61 1.16
N TYR A 93 -1.69 8.82 0.67
CA TYR A 93 -0.72 9.90 0.71
C TYR A 93 -1.10 10.86 1.82
N PHE A 94 -0.12 11.26 2.63
CA PHE A 94 -0.34 12.10 3.80
C PHE A 94 0.71 13.20 3.93
N ASP A 95 0.30 14.31 4.55
CA ASP A 95 1.17 15.45 4.87
C ASP A 95 2.02 15.19 6.11
N SER A 96 2.83 16.17 6.54
CA SER A 96 3.72 16.05 7.69
C SER A 96 3.03 15.89 9.05
N GLU A 97 1.74 16.22 9.13
CA GLU A 97 0.91 16.05 10.32
C GLU A 97 0.16 14.70 10.30
N GLY A 98 0.16 14.03 9.16
CA GLY A 98 -0.51 12.76 8.92
C GLY A 98 -1.90 12.91 8.29
N HIS A 99 -2.33 14.12 7.91
CA HIS A 99 -3.62 14.28 7.26
C HIS A 99 -3.60 13.62 5.88
N ILE A 100 -4.65 12.85 5.58
CA ILE A 100 -4.77 12.17 4.29
C ILE A 100 -5.06 13.19 3.19
N VAL A 101 -4.12 13.34 2.27
CA VAL A 101 -4.20 14.25 1.11
C VAL A 101 -4.89 13.57 -0.07
N HIS A 102 -4.57 12.30 -0.31
CA HIS A 102 -5.08 11.53 -1.44
C HIS A 102 -5.08 10.04 -1.12
N LYS A 103 -6.10 9.33 -1.62
CA LYS A 103 -6.19 7.87 -1.57
C LYS A 103 -6.31 7.35 -3.00
N VAL A 104 -5.42 6.44 -3.37
CA VAL A 104 -5.54 5.68 -4.61
C VAL A 104 -6.50 4.52 -4.38
N LYS A 105 -7.40 4.27 -5.33
CA LYS A 105 -8.25 3.08 -5.33
C LYS A 105 -7.40 1.86 -5.73
N THR A 106 -6.78 1.21 -4.74
CA THR A 106 -6.01 -0.02 -4.94
C THR A 106 -6.82 -1.24 -4.54
N ILE A 107 -6.69 -2.35 -5.28
CA ILE A 107 -7.22 -3.65 -4.87
C ILE A 107 -6.17 -4.34 -3.99
N GLY A 108 -6.57 -4.74 -2.78
CA GLY A 108 -5.68 -5.35 -1.81
C GLY A 108 -5.94 -4.83 -0.40
N LEU A 109 -4.93 -4.95 0.45
CA LEU A 109 -4.97 -4.51 1.85
C LEU A 109 -5.25 -3.00 1.95
N GLN A 110 -6.25 -2.64 2.73
CA GLN A 110 -6.58 -1.24 3.04
C GLN A 110 -6.02 -0.83 4.40
N MET A 111 -5.85 0.48 4.62
CA MET A 111 -5.37 0.98 5.91
C MET A 111 -6.37 0.65 7.05
N GLU A 112 -7.66 0.59 6.75
CA GLU A 112 -8.70 0.22 7.73
C GLU A 112 -8.61 -1.26 8.14
N ASP A 113 -8.11 -2.13 7.26
CA ASP A 113 -7.91 -3.56 7.57
C ASP A 113 -6.80 -3.77 8.61
N LEU A 114 -5.94 -2.77 8.84
CA LEU A 114 -4.86 -2.89 9.80
C LEU A 114 -5.37 -3.01 11.25
N VAL A 115 -6.55 -2.47 11.55
CA VAL A 115 -7.13 -2.48 12.90
C VAL A 115 -7.40 -3.91 13.39
N SER A 116 -7.62 -4.86 12.49
CA SER A 116 -7.84 -6.27 12.86
C SER A 116 -6.56 -7.09 12.96
N LYS A 117 -5.39 -6.52 12.62
CA LYS A 117 -4.12 -7.24 12.57
C LYS A 117 -3.50 -7.37 13.95
N GLN A 118 -2.99 -8.55 14.25
CA GLN A 118 -2.31 -8.81 15.52
C GLN A 118 -0.92 -8.17 15.56
N TYR A 119 -0.20 -8.20 14.43
CA TYR A 119 1.14 -7.62 14.31
C TYR A 119 1.29 -6.83 13.03
N ILE A 120 1.79 -5.59 13.15
CA ILE A 120 2.02 -4.68 12.04
C ILE A 120 3.48 -4.24 12.07
N PHE A 121 4.22 -4.59 11.02
CA PHE A 121 5.63 -4.25 10.87
C PHE A 121 5.82 -3.26 9.73
N ALA A 122 6.09 -2.00 10.08
CA ALA A 122 6.55 -1.00 9.13
C ALA A 122 8.08 -1.08 8.98
N VAL A 123 8.56 -1.31 7.75
CA VAL A 123 9.99 -1.40 7.44
C VAL A 123 10.37 -0.22 6.54
N ALA A 124 11.10 0.74 7.11
CA ALA A 124 11.58 1.92 6.40
C ALA A 124 12.91 2.43 6.99
N GLY A 125 13.73 3.08 6.17
CA GLY A 125 15.02 3.62 6.60
C GLY A 125 15.66 4.53 5.56
N GLY A 126 16.73 5.22 5.99
CA GLY A 126 17.47 6.20 5.20
C GLY A 126 17.03 7.65 5.45
N ALA A 127 17.98 8.59 5.43
CA ALA A 127 17.74 10.00 5.77
C ALA A 127 16.61 10.64 4.95
N SER A 128 16.50 10.28 3.67
CA SER A 128 15.46 10.81 2.77
C SER A 128 14.01 10.44 3.15
N LYS A 129 13.80 9.55 4.12
CA LYS A 129 12.47 9.10 4.55
C LYS A 129 12.05 9.61 5.93
N GLY A 130 12.86 10.45 6.58
CA GLY A 130 12.61 10.89 7.96
C GLY A 130 11.21 11.47 8.17
N ASP A 131 10.81 12.41 7.32
CA ASP A 131 9.50 13.07 7.42
C ASP A 131 8.34 12.10 7.13
N ALA A 132 8.48 11.24 6.12
CA ALA A 132 7.49 10.24 5.78
C ALA A 132 7.27 9.23 6.92
N ILE A 133 8.36 8.79 7.58
CA ILE A 133 8.29 7.87 8.72
C ILE A 133 7.61 8.57 9.91
N ARG A 134 8.04 9.80 10.23
CA ARG A 134 7.45 10.58 11.33
C ARG A 134 5.95 10.79 11.13
N ALA A 135 5.54 11.18 9.92
CA ALA A 135 4.14 11.40 9.60
C ALA A 135 3.32 10.11 9.60
N TYR A 136 3.87 9.00 9.10
CA TYR A 136 3.18 7.71 9.18
C TYR A 136 2.92 7.28 10.64
N LEU A 137 3.90 7.46 11.52
CA LEU A 137 3.77 7.08 12.94
C LEU A 137 2.70 7.88 13.70
N SER A 138 2.29 9.06 13.22
CA SER A 138 1.18 9.81 13.84
C SER A 138 -0.19 9.24 13.50
N ILE A 139 -0.31 8.50 12.39
CA ILE A 139 -1.56 7.88 11.89
C ILE A 139 -1.54 6.36 11.92
N ALA A 140 -0.42 5.76 12.31
CA ALA A 140 -0.29 4.32 12.41
C ALA A 140 -1.36 3.77 13.39
N PRO A 141 -2.00 2.64 13.06
CA PRO A 141 -2.91 1.96 13.97
C PRO A 141 -2.18 1.59 15.28
N LYS A 142 -2.91 1.64 16.39
CA LYS A 142 -2.41 1.33 17.73
C LYS A 142 -2.39 -0.16 18.00
#